data_AF-A0A2K3PA53-F1
#
_entry.id   AF-A0A2K3PA53-F1
#
_cell.length_a   1.000
_cell.length_b   1.000
_cell.length_c   1.000
_cell.angle_alpha   90.00
_cell.angle_beta   90.00
_cell.angle_gamma   90.00
#
_symmetry.space_group_name_H-M   'P 1'
#
loop_
_entity.id
_entity.type
_entity.pdbx_description
1 polymer ?
#
loop_
_entity_poly.entity_id
_entity_poly.type
_entity_poly.pdbx_seq_one_letter_code
_entity_poly.pdbx_strand_id
1 'polypeptide(L)'
;MSTDPLLQPSDTVSSSRQCGGELARIFDELPKASIFKWRLRKKASQVLYLQFALRKRAIIEEFHDKQGQVKEWLHSLGIVDQTVMVQDDEEPDEGSVPTHQEDSVSNRYVPSVAALSIIRPSLGGQQSVADRAKVAMQNYVDLFLGNLEIVNSREVCKFLEVSRLSFLQEYGPKLREGYVTVKHLSNVLLDSDVTCFPCHWFHFCENNWKKVWAVLKPGFLALLEDPFNNKPLDIIMFDILPSSTSKGETKIYLAEPVKERNPLRYTFKVTGGNRSICLRTISSAKVKTWVTAINEAGLRPTEGWCSPHRFGSFAPVRGLTVDESQAQWYVDGQAAFEAIASSIQDAKSEIFITGWWLCPELYMRRPFDSFPTFRLDSLLEEKAKQGVQIYVLLYKEVSIALKINSLYSMRRLLKIHENVRVLRYPEHFASRVYLWSHHEKLVIIDYKVCFLGGLDLCFGRYDTPEHQVGDCPSVIWPGKDYYNPR
;
A
#
# COMPACT_ATOMS: atom_id res chain seq x y z
N MET A 1 1.52 -5.42 -32.67
CA MET A 1 0.68 -6.03 -31.61
C MET A 1 1.55 -6.96 -30.76
N SER A 2 0.98 -7.80 -29.90
CA SER A 2 1.62 -8.32 -28.66
C SER A 2 1.92 -7.22 -27.62
N THR A 3 1.46 -7.49 -26.40
CA THR A 3 1.47 -6.60 -25.23
C THR A 3 1.72 -7.46 -23.98
N ASP A 4 2.86 -8.15 -23.97
CA ASP A 4 3.21 -9.13 -22.95
C ASP A 4 4.27 -8.55 -21.99
N PRO A 5 3.92 -8.25 -20.72
CA PRO A 5 4.86 -7.77 -19.71
C PRO A 5 5.52 -8.98 -19.00
N LEU A 6 6.46 -9.64 -19.67
CA LEU A 6 7.14 -10.82 -19.12
C LEU A 6 8.28 -10.45 -18.16
N LEU A 7 7.91 -10.23 -16.90
CA LEU A 7 8.74 -10.53 -15.73
C LEU A 7 8.09 -11.73 -15.02
N GLN A 8 8.66 -12.92 -15.21
CA GLN A 8 8.26 -14.15 -14.52
C GLN A 8 9.52 -14.82 -13.94
N PRO A 9 9.68 -14.90 -12.61
CA PRO A 9 10.56 -15.88 -11.98
C PRO A 9 9.86 -17.25 -11.91
N SER A 10 10.64 -18.33 -11.84
CA SER A 10 10.16 -19.69 -11.57
C SER A 10 10.44 -20.09 -10.12
N ASP A 11 9.59 -20.93 -9.54
CA ASP A 11 9.57 -21.23 -8.10
C ASP A 11 10.76 -22.06 -7.60
N THR A 12 11.41 -21.60 -6.53
CA THR A 12 11.82 -22.43 -5.38
C THR A 12 12.02 -21.53 -4.15
N VAL A 13 11.76 -22.04 -2.94
CA VAL A 13 11.71 -21.28 -1.68
C VAL A 13 12.95 -21.54 -0.81
N SER A 14 13.48 -20.53 -0.10
CA SER A 14 13.74 -20.57 1.37
C SER A 14 14.70 -19.48 1.91
N SER A 15 14.65 -19.35 3.24
CA SER A 15 15.63 -18.70 4.14
C SER A 15 15.58 -17.18 4.31
N SER A 16 15.94 -16.75 5.52
CA SER A 16 15.69 -15.42 6.09
C SER A 16 16.99 -14.68 6.44
N ARG A 17 16.88 -13.36 6.64
CA ARG A 17 17.70 -12.62 7.60
C ARG A 17 17.06 -11.29 7.98
N GLN A 18 17.20 -10.91 9.25
CA GLN A 18 17.09 -9.51 9.66
C GLN A 18 18.31 -8.74 9.13
N CYS A 19 18.15 -7.45 8.89
CA CYS A 19 19.28 -6.52 8.86
C CYS A 19 18.88 -5.18 9.49
N GLY A 20 19.86 -4.45 10.02
CA GLY A 20 19.66 -3.17 10.69
C GLY A 20 19.37 -2.01 9.73
N GLY A 21 19.30 -0.80 10.29
CA GLY A 21 18.92 0.42 9.57
C GLY A 21 19.98 0.93 8.59
N GLU A 22 19.94 0.46 7.35
CA GLU A 22 20.47 1.15 6.17
C GLU A 22 19.39 1.33 5.09
N LEU A 23 19.69 2.15 4.07
CA LEU A 23 18.78 2.50 2.98
C LEU A 23 18.52 1.30 2.03
N ALA A 24 17.65 0.38 2.45
CA ALA A 24 17.26 -0.81 1.68
C ALA A 24 16.90 -0.45 0.22
N ARG A 25 17.64 -1.03 -0.72
CA ARG A 25 17.62 -0.63 -2.13
C ARG A 25 16.51 -1.38 -2.86
N ILE A 26 15.92 -0.77 -3.90
CA ILE A 26 14.71 -1.28 -4.58
C ILE A 26 14.89 -2.69 -5.18
N PHE A 27 16.10 -3.07 -5.57
CA PHE A 27 16.41 -4.37 -6.16
C PHE A 27 16.94 -5.40 -5.13
N ASP A 28 17.12 -5.02 -3.86
CA ASP A 28 17.63 -5.93 -2.81
C ASP A 28 16.54 -6.91 -2.32
N GLU A 29 15.27 -6.54 -2.48
CA GLU A 29 14.09 -7.36 -2.19
C GLU A 29 13.87 -8.49 -3.24
N LEU A 30 14.75 -8.61 -4.25
CA LEU A 30 14.63 -9.60 -5.34
C LEU A 30 15.40 -10.89 -5.07
N PRO A 31 14.85 -12.08 -5.44
CA PRO A 31 15.57 -13.34 -5.31
C PRO A 31 16.86 -13.34 -6.15
N LYS A 32 18.00 -13.61 -5.50
CA LYS A 32 19.36 -13.55 -6.09
C LYS A 32 19.60 -14.46 -7.32
N ALA A 33 18.66 -15.36 -7.63
CA ALA A 33 18.73 -16.29 -8.78
C ALA A 33 17.97 -15.82 -10.04
N SER A 34 17.25 -14.68 -10.00
CA SER A 34 16.31 -14.29 -11.06
C SER A 34 16.96 -13.54 -12.24
N ILE A 35 17.25 -14.26 -13.33
CA ILE A 35 17.77 -13.68 -14.59
C ILE A 35 16.62 -12.99 -15.37
N PHE A 36 16.41 -11.70 -15.13
CA PHE A 36 15.35 -10.93 -15.77
C PHE A 36 15.65 -10.56 -17.24
N LYS A 37 14.79 -11.00 -18.16
CA LYS A 37 14.90 -10.70 -19.60
C LYS A 37 14.16 -9.40 -19.98
N TRP A 38 14.75 -8.25 -19.64
CA TRP A 38 14.16 -6.93 -19.86
C TRP A 38 13.86 -6.62 -21.34
N ARG A 39 12.69 -6.02 -21.61
CA ARG A 39 12.32 -5.44 -22.92
C ARG A 39 11.90 -3.98 -22.76
N LEU A 40 12.87 -3.10 -22.61
CA LEU A 40 12.67 -1.69 -22.32
C LEU A 40 12.16 -0.91 -23.56
N ARG A 41 10.99 -0.28 -23.47
CA ARG A 41 10.46 0.62 -24.52
C ARG A 41 10.64 2.09 -24.11
N LYS A 42 11.79 2.70 -24.42
CA LYS A 42 12.09 4.13 -24.19
C LYS A 42 12.63 4.77 -25.48
N LYS A 43 12.49 6.09 -25.62
CA LYS A 43 13.09 6.87 -26.72
C LYS A 43 14.55 7.19 -26.40
N ALA A 44 15.40 7.32 -27.44
CA ALA A 44 16.81 7.73 -27.30
C ALA A 44 16.99 8.99 -26.43
N SER A 45 16.12 9.99 -26.58
CA SER A 45 16.15 11.22 -25.77
C SER A 45 15.91 10.99 -24.27
N GLN A 46 15.22 9.91 -23.88
CA GLN A 46 15.05 9.53 -22.47
C GLN A 46 16.31 8.86 -21.91
N VAL A 47 17.04 8.11 -22.75
CA VAL A 47 18.34 7.50 -22.41
C VAL A 47 19.41 8.58 -22.22
N LEU A 48 19.42 9.60 -23.10
CA LEU A 48 20.26 10.78 -22.94
C LEU A 48 19.89 11.57 -21.67
N TYR A 49 18.60 11.76 -21.39
CA TYR A 49 18.15 12.41 -20.15
C TYR A 49 18.61 11.66 -18.89
N LEU A 50 18.57 10.32 -18.88
CA LEU A 50 19.13 9.51 -17.80
C LEU A 50 20.63 9.80 -17.62
N GLN A 51 21.41 9.89 -18.70
CA GLN A 51 22.85 10.17 -18.59
C GLN A 51 23.14 11.55 -18.02
N PHE A 52 22.35 12.57 -18.39
CA PHE A 52 22.47 13.90 -17.80
C PHE A 52 22.06 13.91 -16.33
N ALA A 53 21.04 13.13 -15.94
CA ALA A 53 20.63 13.00 -14.54
C ALA A 53 21.69 12.29 -13.68
N LEU A 54 22.26 11.18 -14.16
CA LEU A 54 23.31 10.43 -13.46
C LEU A 54 24.62 11.23 -13.36
N ARG A 55 25.04 11.93 -14.43
CA ARG A 55 26.18 12.86 -14.34
C ARG A 55 25.92 13.99 -13.35
N LYS A 56 24.72 14.60 -13.36
CA LYS A 56 24.38 15.67 -12.40
C LYS A 56 24.45 15.15 -10.97
N ARG A 57 23.95 13.93 -10.73
CA ARG A 57 24.06 13.25 -9.44
C ARG A 57 25.52 13.05 -9.03
N ALA A 58 26.36 12.45 -9.89
CA ALA A 58 27.76 12.20 -9.58
C ALA A 58 28.54 13.48 -9.23
N ILE A 59 28.28 14.60 -9.93
CA ILE A 59 28.87 15.92 -9.63
C ILE A 59 28.39 16.46 -8.27
N ILE A 60 27.15 16.17 -7.87
CA ILE A 60 26.60 16.56 -6.56
C ILE A 60 27.19 15.69 -5.44
N GLU A 61 27.31 14.39 -5.66
CA GLU A 61 27.98 13.46 -4.73
C GLU A 61 29.46 13.85 -4.55
N GLU A 62 30.22 14.03 -5.64
CA GLU A 62 31.60 14.52 -5.61
C GLU A 62 31.76 15.86 -4.86
N PHE A 63 30.79 16.77 -4.98
CA PHE A 63 30.78 18.02 -4.23
C PHE A 63 30.47 17.83 -2.74
N HIS A 64 29.56 16.92 -2.38
CA HIS A 64 29.27 16.58 -0.99
C HIS A 64 30.45 15.86 -0.33
N ASP A 65 31.10 14.92 -1.02
CA ASP A 65 32.28 14.20 -0.53
C ASP A 65 33.43 15.18 -0.26
N LYS A 66 33.67 16.13 -1.18
CA LYS A 66 34.65 17.21 -0.99
C LYS A 66 34.27 18.18 0.13
N GLN A 67 32.98 18.47 0.34
CA GLN A 67 32.52 19.25 1.49
C GLN A 67 32.71 18.49 2.81
N GLY A 68 32.55 17.16 2.80
CA GLY A 68 32.85 16.28 3.93
C GLY A 68 34.34 16.32 4.28
N GLN A 69 35.20 16.02 3.31
CA GLN A 69 36.66 16.07 3.46
C GLN A 69 37.16 17.45 3.92
N VAL A 70 36.60 18.56 3.41
CA VAL A 70 36.94 19.91 3.88
C VAL A 70 36.48 20.15 5.32
N LYS A 71 35.32 19.62 5.74
CA LYS A 71 34.89 19.69 7.15
C LYS A 71 35.79 18.87 8.06
N GLU A 72 36.09 17.62 7.71
CA GLU A 72 37.01 16.75 8.47
C GLU A 72 38.40 17.37 8.58
N TRP A 73 38.90 17.96 7.49
CA TRP A 73 40.18 18.68 7.45
C TRP A 73 40.17 19.92 8.36
N LEU A 74 39.11 20.75 8.33
CA LEU A 74 38.95 21.88 9.24
C LEU A 74 38.85 21.43 10.71
N HIS A 75 38.20 20.30 10.98
CA HIS A 75 38.12 19.68 12.30
C HIS A 75 39.50 19.21 12.79
N SER A 76 40.28 18.56 11.92
CA SER A 76 41.66 18.11 12.22
C SER A 76 42.67 19.25 12.40
N LEU A 77 42.37 20.43 11.86
CA LEU A 77 43.14 21.66 12.06
C LEU A 77 42.64 22.51 13.24
N GLY A 78 41.59 22.09 13.96
CA GLY A 78 41.06 22.78 15.14
C GLY A 78 40.46 24.15 14.87
N ILE A 79 40.07 24.48 13.63
CA ILE A 79 39.56 25.81 13.27
C ILE A 79 38.06 25.89 13.54
N VAL A 80 37.73 25.92 14.84
CA VAL A 80 36.59 26.58 15.49
C VAL A 80 35.18 26.25 14.96
N ASP A 81 34.39 25.63 15.84
CA ASP A 81 33.23 26.36 16.35
C ASP A 81 33.25 26.35 17.89
N GLN A 82 32.95 27.49 18.53
CA GLN A 82 33.19 27.68 19.96
C GLN A 82 31.99 28.36 20.64
N THR A 83 30.95 27.58 20.98
CA THR A 83 29.89 28.08 21.88
C THR A 83 29.31 27.01 22.81
N VAL A 84 29.34 27.29 24.12
CA VAL A 84 28.68 26.60 25.24
C VAL A 84 29.17 25.18 25.58
N MET A 85 29.71 25.03 26.80
CA MET A 85 30.12 23.77 27.43
C MET A 85 28.95 23.03 28.07
N VAL A 86 28.96 21.69 28.01
CA VAL A 86 28.52 20.79 29.09
C VAL A 86 29.49 19.59 29.12
N GLN A 87 29.80 19.08 30.31
CA GLN A 87 30.77 18.01 30.64
C GLN A 87 30.09 16.66 30.92
N ASP A 88 30.80 15.51 30.93
CA ASP A 88 32.22 15.26 30.59
C ASP A 88 32.38 14.55 29.21
N ASP A 89 32.71 13.28 28.97
CA ASP A 89 33.01 12.06 29.78
C ASP A 89 34.05 11.19 29.00
N GLU A 90 34.79 10.30 29.68
CA GLU A 90 35.87 9.43 29.14
C GLU A 90 35.41 7.94 29.04
N GLU A 91 35.95 6.98 28.26
CA GLU A 91 37.07 6.79 27.28
C GLU A 91 36.73 5.48 26.46
N PRO A 92 37.55 4.88 25.55
CA PRO A 92 38.81 5.28 24.90
C PRO A 92 38.86 5.12 23.34
N ASP A 93 40.04 5.35 22.77
CA ASP A 93 40.46 5.17 21.37
C ASP A 93 40.39 3.72 20.81
N GLU A 94 39.92 3.56 19.56
CA GLU A 94 40.28 2.43 18.69
C GLU A 94 40.80 2.95 17.32
N GLY A 95 42.12 3.06 17.21
CA GLY A 95 42.79 3.69 16.07
C GLY A 95 42.65 2.95 14.74
N SER A 96 41.66 3.32 13.94
CA SER A 96 41.54 2.88 12.54
C SER A 96 42.09 3.92 11.57
N VAL A 97 43.21 3.58 10.91
CA VAL A 97 43.82 4.42 9.86
C VAL A 97 42.86 4.52 8.67
N PRO A 98 42.57 5.71 8.11
CA PRO A 98 41.68 5.85 6.97
C PRO A 98 42.32 5.30 5.69
N THR A 99 42.04 4.04 5.38
CA THR A 99 42.34 3.44 4.07
C THR A 99 41.49 4.10 3.00
N HIS A 100 42.10 4.93 2.16
CA HIS A 100 41.46 5.64 1.04
C HIS A 100 40.65 4.69 0.14
N GLN A 101 39.33 4.78 0.18
CA GLN A 101 38.42 3.87 -0.50
C GLN A 101 38.12 4.29 -1.96
N GLU A 102 39.16 4.59 -2.75
CA GLU A 102 39.02 5.09 -4.13
C GLU A 102 38.23 4.13 -5.06
N ASP A 103 38.33 2.82 -4.82
CA ASP A 103 37.59 1.76 -5.53
C ASP A 103 36.05 1.92 -5.46
N SER A 104 35.53 2.61 -4.44
CA SER A 104 34.09 2.84 -4.28
C SER A 104 33.53 3.80 -5.34
N VAL A 105 34.32 4.78 -5.78
CA VAL A 105 33.90 5.81 -6.74
C VAL A 105 33.92 5.25 -8.17
N SER A 106 34.95 4.46 -8.49
CA SER A 106 35.11 3.78 -9.78
C SER A 106 33.87 2.96 -10.17
N ASN A 107 33.35 2.16 -9.22
CA ASN A 107 32.18 1.30 -9.43
C ASN A 107 30.84 2.03 -9.60
N ARG A 108 30.78 3.37 -9.45
CA ARG A 108 29.55 4.16 -9.59
C ARG A 108 29.44 4.90 -10.93
N TYR A 109 30.47 4.86 -11.77
CA TYR A 109 30.54 5.62 -13.01
C TYR A 109 30.23 4.78 -14.26
N VAL A 110 29.26 5.20 -15.08
CA VAL A 110 29.13 4.67 -16.45
C VAL A 110 29.94 5.53 -17.44
N PRO A 111 30.93 4.94 -18.14
CA PRO A 111 31.79 5.66 -19.07
C PRO A 111 31.05 6.51 -20.09
N SER A 112 31.44 7.78 -20.16
CA SER A 112 30.92 8.74 -21.16
C SER A 112 31.05 8.25 -22.61
N VAL A 113 32.05 7.42 -22.90
CA VAL A 113 32.26 6.78 -24.21
C VAL A 113 31.08 5.88 -24.61
N ALA A 114 30.45 5.19 -23.65
CA ALA A 114 29.28 4.35 -23.92
C ALA A 114 28.11 5.20 -24.45
N ALA A 115 27.92 6.42 -23.93
CA ALA A 115 26.89 7.34 -24.41
C ALA A 115 27.19 7.95 -25.79
N LEU A 116 28.47 8.12 -26.16
CA LEU A 116 28.86 8.67 -27.47
C LEU A 116 28.42 7.79 -28.64
N SER A 117 28.27 6.47 -28.42
CA SER A 117 27.73 5.52 -29.39
C SER A 117 26.27 5.82 -29.80
N ILE A 118 25.51 6.50 -28.95
CA ILE A 118 24.13 6.95 -29.22
C ILE A 118 24.11 8.29 -29.98
N ILE A 119 25.16 9.10 -29.80
CA ILE A 119 25.24 10.49 -30.28
C ILE A 119 25.86 10.60 -31.68
N ARG A 120 26.71 9.63 -32.10
CA ARG A 120 27.33 9.58 -33.44
C ARG A 120 26.61 8.59 -34.36
N PRO A 121 25.60 9.00 -35.17
CA PRO A 121 25.16 8.20 -36.30
C PRO A 121 26.30 8.11 -37.33
N SER A 122 26.89 6.91 -37.50
CA SER A 122 27.90 6.67 -38.54
C SER A 122 27.29 6.93 -39.92
N LEU A 123 27.95 7.71 -40.78
CA LEU A 123 27.44 7.98 -42.14
C LEU A 123 27.19 6.66 -42.90
N GLY A 124 25.96 6.46 -43.35
CA GLY A 124 25.46 5.23 -43.95
C GLY A 124 23.94 5.30 -44.19
N GLY A 125 23.39 4.32 -44.91
CA GLY A 125 21.96 4.28 -45.24
C GLY A 125 21.06 4.20 -44.00
N GLN A 126 19.91 4.90 -44.02
CA GLN A 126 19.10 5.17 -42.83
C GLN A 126 18.74 3.94 -41.97
N GLN A 127 18.46 2.79 -42.59
CA GLN A 127 18.15 1.54 -41.87
C GLN A 127 19.36 0.99 -41.11
N SER A 128 20.54 0.90 -41.73
CA SER A 128 21.74 0.35 -41.05
C SER A 128 22.24 1.27 -39.93
N VAL A 129 21.98 2.57 -40.02
CA VAL A 129 22.23 3.52 -38.92
C VAL A 129 21.25 3.30 -37.76
N ALA A 130 19.96 3.06 -38.04
CA ALA A 130 18.96 2.82 -37.01
C ALA A 130 19.24 1.53 -36.22
N ASP A 131 19.62 0.43 -36.89
CA ASP A 131 19.95 -0.82 -36.21
C ASP A 131 21.26 -0.74 -35.41
N ARG A 132 22.29 -0.05 -35.93
CA ARG A 132 23.53 0.24 -35.16
C ARG A 132 23.22 1.07 -33.92
N ALA A 133 22.42 2.13 -34.04
CA ALA A 133 22.02 2.97 -32.91
C ALA A 133 21.19 2.20 -31.86
N LYS A 134 20.37 1.24 -32.31
CA LYS A 134 19.61 0.34 -31.43
C LYS A 134 20.52 -0.62 -30.66
N VAL A 135 21.52 -1.23 -31.30
CA VAL A 135 22.53 -2.07 -30.62
C VAL A 135 23.36 -1.23 -29.64
N ALA A 136 23.78 -0.03 -30.05
CA ALA A 136 24.47 0.93 -29.16
C ALA A 136 23.63 1.26 -27.91
N MET A 137 22.34 1.58 -28.07
CA MET A 137 21.43 1.83 -26.96
C MET A 137 21.18 0.59 -26.07
N GLN A 138 21.18 -0.62 -26.65
CA GLN A 138 21.02 -1.87 -25.90
C GLN A 138 22.25 -2.12 -25.01
N ASN A 139 23.45 -2.20 -25.62
CA ASN A 139 24.72 -2.38 -24.91
C ASN A 139 24.93 -1.30 -23.84
N TYR A 140 24.50 -0.06 -24.12
CA TYR A 140 24.50 1.03 -23.16
C TYR A 140 23.62 0.72 -21.95
N VAL A 141 22.33 0.40 -22.16
CA VAL A 141 21.38 0.07 -21.08
C VAL A 141 21.84 -1.14 -20.26
N ASP A 142 22.35 -2.18 -20.91
CA ASP A 142 22.82 -3.40 -20.24
C ASP A 142 23.98 -3.11 -19.27
N LEU A 143 24.83 -2.11 -19.56
CA LEU A 143 25.88 -1.67 -18.65
C LEU A 143 25.35 -1.01 -17.35
N PHE A 144 24.19 -0.34 -17.38
CA PHE A 144 23.54 0.17 -16.16
C PHE A 144 22.84 -0.94 -15.38
N LEU A 145 22.20 -1.88 -16.09
CA LEU A 145 21.45 -2.97 -15.46
C LEU A 145 22.38 -4.03 -14.85
N GLY A 146 23.61 -4.17 -15.36
CA GLY A 146 24.64 -5.04 -14.79
C GLY A 146 25.29 -4.51 -13.50
N ASN A 147 24.95 -3.29 -13.04
CA ASN A 147 25.55 -2.67 -11.87
C ASN A 147 24.49 -2.40 -10.77
N LEU A 148 24.62 -3.09 -9.63
CA LEU A 148 23.65 -3.03 -8.53
C LEU A 148 23.69 -1.72 -7.71
N GLU A 149 24.79 -0.96 -7.72
CA GLU A 149 24.82 0.40 -7.14
C GLU A 149 23.98 1.35 -8.01
N ILE A 150 24.20 1.29 -9.33
CA ILE A 150 23.65 2.25 -10.29
C ILE A 150 22.18 1.94 -10.64
N VAL A 151 21.78 0.66 -10.75
CA VAL A 151 20.37 0.30 -11.05
C VAL A 151 19.41 0.71 -9.94
N ASN A 152 19.89 0.67 -8.69
CA ASN A 152 19.19 1.11 -7.49
C ASN A 152 19.13 2.64 -7.34
N SER A 153 19.79 3.41 -8.22
CA SER A 153 19.73 4.87 -8.18
C SER A 153 18.31 5.39 -8.35
N ARG A 154 18.04 6.51 -7.67
CA ARG A 154 16.79 7.29 -7.76
C ARG A 154 16.48 7.68 -9.21
N GLU A 155 17.52 7.86 -10.02
CA GLU A 155 17.51 8.26 -11.42
C GLU A 155 17.13 7.09 -12.33
N VAL A 156 17.78 5.92 -12.17
CA VAL A 156 17.48 4.71 -12.96
C VAL A 156 16.11 4.15 -12.59
N CYS A 157 15.72 4.08 -11.32
CA CYS A 157 14.40 3.61 -10.92
C CYS A 157 13.28 4.47 -11.53
N LYS A 158 13.45 5.80 -11.55
CA LYS A 158 12.51 6.74 -12.21
C LYS A 158 12.50 6.60 -13.73
N PHE A 159 13.65 6.31 -14.35
CA PHE A 159 13.76 6.03 -15.79
C PHE A 159 13.11 4.70 -16.20
N LEU A 160 13.29 3.63 -15.42
CA LEU A 160 12.62 2.34 -15.58
C LEU A 160 11.12 2.39 -15.24
N GLU A 161 10.65 3.50 -14.66
CA GLU A 161 9.30 3.71 -14.13
C GLU A 161 8.94 2.58 -13.13
N VAL A 162 9.82 2.29 -12.14
CA VAL A 162 9.62 1.30 -11.05
C VAL A 162 9.58 1.94 -9.65
N SER A 163 9.01 1.23 -8.69
CA SER A 163 8.96 1.48 -7.24
C SER A 163 9.06 0.16 -6.47
N ARG A 164 9.12 0.16 -5.13
CA ARG A 164 9.04 -1.10 -4.35
C ARG A 164 7.77 -1.90 -4.67
N LEU A 165 6.63 -1.22 -4.80
CA LEU A 165 5.36 -1.84 -5.22
C LEU A 165 5.42 -2.50 -6.61
N SER A 166 6.39 -2.21 -7.48
CA SER A 166 6.57 -2.94 -8.75
C SER A 166 6.70 -4.44 -8.51
N PHE A 167 7.46 -4.84 -7.50
CA PHE A 167 8.03 -6.18 -7.36
C PHE A 167 7.24 -7.08 -6.40
N LEU A 168 6.41 -6.50 -5.52
CA LEU A 168 5.46 -7.25 -4.69
C LEU A 168 4.48 -8.03 -5.57
N GLN A 169 4.55 -9.37 -5.49
CA GLN A 169 3.82 -10.29 -6.36
C GLN A 169 2.40 -10.56 -5.85
N GLU A 170 2.14 -10.41 -4.55
CA GLU A 170 0.81 -10.59 -3.95
C GLU A 170 -0.23 -9.63 -4.56
N TYR A 171 0.22 -8.49 -5.09
CA TYR A 171 -0.61 -7.48 -5.75
C TYR A 171 -0.65 -7.64 -7.28
N GLY A 172 -0.17 -8.77 -7.82
CA GLY A 172 -0.14 -9.07 -9.24
C GLY A 172 0.94 -8.32 -10.04
N PRO A 173 1.00 -8.50 -11.37
CA PRO A 173 2.03 -7.90 -12.20
C PRO A 173 1.97 -6.37 -12.22
N LYS A 174 3.15 -5.74 -12.27
CA LYS A 174 3.32 -4.31 -12.52
C LYS A 174 2.77 -3.94 -13.91
N LEU A 175 1.76 -3.07 -13.97
CA LEU A 175 1.19 -2.62 -15.25
C LEU A 175 1.81 -1.30 -15.73
N ARG A 176 1.79 -0.25 -14.89
CA ARG A 176 2.25 1.10 -15.27
C ARG A 176 2.56 1.94 -14.04
N GLU A 177 3.62 2.72 -14.09
CA GLU A 177 3.91 3.70 -13.03
C GLU A 177 4.37 5.04 -13.58
N GLY A 178 4.42 6.05 -12.71
CA GLY A 178 5.08 7.32 -13.00
C GLY A 178 4.48 8.51 -12.25
N TYR A 179 5.16 9.65 -12.31
CA TYR A 179 4.67 10.88 -11.69
C TYR A 179 3.37 11.39 -12.34
N VAL A 180 2.45 11.75 -11.45
CA VAL A 180 1.21 12.50 -11.70
C VAL A 180 1.11 13.62 -10.65
N THR A 181 0.10 14.48 -10.75
CA THR A 181 -0.28 15.35 -9.62
C THR A 181 -1.75 15.14 -9.25
N VAL A 182 -2.06 15.23 -7.96
CA VAL A 182 -3.41 15.02 -7.38
C VAL A 182 -3.82 16.19 -6.50
N LYS A 183 -5.13 16.47 -6.41
CA LYS A 183 -5.63 17.59 -5.60
C LYS A 183 -5.97 17.23 -4.14
N HIS A 184 -6.47 16.01 -3.89
CA HIS A 184 -7.08 15.66 -2.60
C HIS A 184 -6.07 15.45 -1.47
N LEU A 185 -4.87 14.94 -1.77
CA LEU A 185 -3.81 14.71 -0.79
C LEU A 185 -3.13 16.01 -0.30
N SER A 186 -3.49 17.16 -0.86
CA SER A 186 -2.93 18.47 -0.48
C SER A 186 -3.42 18.97 0.89
N ASN A 187 -4.50 18.39 1.42
CA ASN A 187 -5.11 18.79 2.70
C ASN A 187 -4.74 17.86 3.87
N VAL A 188 -3.86 16.87 3.66
CA VAL A 188 -3.56 15.79 4.63
C VAL A 188 -2.33 16.12 5.51
N LEU A 189 -1.75 17.32 5.37
CA LEU A 189 -0.53 17.76 6.07
C LEU A 189 -0.63 19.23 6.56
N LEU A 190 -1.83 19.67 6.97
CA LEU A 190 -2.06 20.97 7.60
C LEU A 190 -2.94 20.81 8.83
N ASP A 191 -2.30 20.51 9.96
CA ASP A 191 -2.86 20.61 11.31
C ASP A 191 -2.06 21.68 12.08
N SER A 192 -2.23 22.95 11.65
CA SER A 192 -1.65 24.14 12.28
C SER A 192 -2.28 25.41 11.70
N ASP A 193 -2.72 26.34 12.55
CA ASP A 193 -3.35 27.61 12.15
C ASP A 193 -2.36 28.59 11.50
N VAL A 194 -2.55 28.89 10.21
CA VAL A 194 -2.09 30.15 9.58
C VAL A 194 -3.13 30.65 8.57
N THR A 195 -4.01 31.55 9.01
CA THR A 195 -4.97 32.24 8.12
C THR A 195 -4.31 33.45 7.46
N CYS A 196 -3.82 33.28 6.23
CA CYS A 196 -3.18 34.35 5.47
C CYS A 196 -4.20 35.40 4.96
N PHE A 197 -4.35 36.50 5.72
CA PHE A 197 -4.78 37.79 5.19
C PHE A 197 -3.53 38.61 4.84
N PRO A 198 -3.49 39.35 3.70
CA PRO A 198 -4.63 39.97 3.02
C PRO A 198 -4.74 39.63 1.52
N CYS A 199 -5.32 38.48 1.17
CA CYS A 199 -5.35 37.97 -0.21
C CYS A 199 -6.49 38.53 -1.12
N HIS A 200 -7.15 39.62 -0.74
CA HIS A 200 -8.46 40.00 -1.31
C HIS A 200 -8.46 40.72 -2.68
N TRP A 201 -7.31 41.15 -3.23
CA TRP A 201 -7.27 41.89 -4.51
C TRP A 201 -6.58 41.20 -5.69
N PHE A 202 -5.86 40.08 -5.49
CA PHE A 202 -5.29 39.30 -6.61
C PHE A 202 -5.71 37.84 -6.50
N HIS A 203 -6.66 37.44 -7.35
CA HIS A 203 -7.25 36.09 -7.34
C HIS A 203 -6.34 35.04 -8.02
N PHE A 204 -5.05 35.02 -7.67
CA PHE A 204 -4.09 34.04 -8.15
C PHE A 204 -4.23 32.76 -7.33
N CYS A 205 -4.88 31.74 -7.90
CA CYS A 205 -5.30 30.56 -7.14
C CYS A 205 -4.11 29.77 -6.57
N GLU A 206 -4.15 29.49 -5.27
CA GLU A 206 -3.34 28.42 -4.68
C GLU A 206 -3.63 27.11 -5.45
N ASN A 207 -2.58 26.56 -6.05
CA ASN A 207 -2.71 25.48 -7.01
C ASN A 207 -2.43 24.14 -6.31
N ASN A 208 -3.29 23.79 -5.34
CA ASN A 208 -3.16 22.70 -4.36
C ASN A 208 -3.09 21.31 -5.01
N TRP A 209 -2.01 21.01 -5.71
CA TRP A 209 -1.79 19.81 -6.51
C TRP A 209 -0.45 19.16 -6.13
N LYS A 210 -0.46 18.27 -5.13
CA LYS A 210 0.73 17.51 -4.72
C LYS A 210 1.19 16.59 -5.86
N LYS A 211 2.49 16.59 -6.14
CA LYS A 211 3.13 15.65 -7.08
C LYS A 211 3.36 14.33 -6.36
N VAL A 212 2.92 13.23 -6.96
CA VAL A 212 2.94 11.88 -6.38
C VAL A 212 3.33 10.85 -7.45
N TRP A 213 3.87 9.72 -7.03
CA TRP A 213 4.16 8.59 -7.89
C TRP A 213 2.97 7.63 -7.91
N ALA A 214 2.31 7.51 -9.06
CA ALA A 214 1.20 6.58 -9.23
C ALA A 214 1.71 5.20 -9.64
N VAL A 215 1.15 4.16 -9.03
CA VAL A 215 1.44 2.73 -9.30
C VAL A 215 0.14 2.03 -9.68
N LEU A 216 0.07 1.48 -10.89
CA LEU A 216 -1.05 0.71 -11.40
C LEU A 216 -0.76 -0.80 -11.34
N LYS A 217 -1.61 -1.50 -10.58
CA LYS A 217 -1.73 -2.96 -10.51
C LYS A 217 -3.10 -3.37 -11.11
N PRO A 218 -3.39 -4.66 -11.33
CA PRO A 218 -4.59 -5.10 -12.07
C PRO A 218 -5.94 -4.65 -11.51
N GLY A 219 -6.05 -4.32 -10.21
CA GLY A 219 -7.29 -3.84 -9.61
C GLY A 219 -7.20 -2.53 -8.84
N PHE A 220 -6.04 -1.85 -8.81
CA PHE A 220 -5.92 -0.61 -8.06
C PHE A 220 -4.86 0.36 -8.61
N LEU A 221 -5.07 1.64 -8.30
CA LEU A 221 -4.11 2.72 -8.48
C LEU A 221 -3.65 3.21 -7.10
N ALA A 222 -2.44 2.82 -6.68
CA ALA A 222 -1.83 3.32 -5.45
C ALA A 222 -1.07 4.63 -5.73
N LEU A 223 -1.05 5.52 -4.74
CA LEU A 223 -0.34 6.79 -4.79
C LEU A 223 0.75 6.81 -3.72
N LEU A 224 2.01 6.73 -4.14
CA LEU A 224 3.18 6.94 -3.26
C LEU A 224 3.61 8.41 -3.32
N GLU A 225 4.24 8.90 -2.26
CA GLU A 225 4.94 10.20 -2.33
C GLU A 225 6.13 10.13 -3.31
N ASP A 226 6.89 9.02 -3.26
CA ASP A 226 8.08 8.78 -4.06
C ASP A 226 8.29 7.25 -4.25
N PRO A 227 8.95 6.76 -5.32
CA PRO A 227 9.07 5.33 -5.61
C PRO A 227 9.73 4.45 -4.54
N PHE A 228 10.49 5.08 -3.63
CA PHE A 228 11.26 4.40 -2.58
C PHE A 228 10.46 4.23 -1.28
N ASN A 229 9.31 4.91 -1.14
CA ASN A 229 8.47 4.79 0.05
C ASN A 229 7.67 3.47 0.00
N ASN A 230 7.69 2.74 1.12
CA ASN A 230 6.93 1.50 1.29
C ASN A 230 5.44 1.74 1.60
N LYS A 231 5.10 2.84 2.27
CA LYS A 231 3.72 3.19 2.64
C LYS A 231 3.05 4.04 1.54
N PRO A 232 1.89 3.64 1.00
CA PRO A 232 1.09 4.47 0.12
C PRO A 232 0.39 5.60 0.89
N LEU A 233 0.20 6.74 0.23
CA LEU A 233 -0.58 7.87 0.73
C LEU A 233 -2.10 7.63 0.56
N ASP A 234 -2.48 6.89 -0.50
CA ASP A 234 -3.87 6.57 -0.85
C ASP A 234 -3.90 5.41 -1.86
N ILE A 235 -5.02 4.69 -1.93
CA ILE A 235 -5.25 3.58 -2.88
C ILE A 235 -6.67 3.71 -3.44
N ILE A 236 -6.76 3.81 -4.76
CA ILE A 236 -8.04 3.78 -5.48
C ILE A 236 -8.26 2.35 -5.97
N MET A 237 -9.12 1.64 -5.25
CA MET A 237 -9.64 0.31 -5.63
C MET A 237 -10.60 0.45 -6.82
N PHE A 238 -10.54 -0.48 -7.78
CA PHE A 238 -11.42 -0.50 -8.96
C PHE A 238 -12.59 -1.47 -8.74
N ASP A 239 -13.81 -1.05 -9.07
CA ASP A 239 -14.98 -1.91 -8.94
C ASP A 239 -14.99 -3.07 -9.95
N ILE A 240 -15.89 -4.03 -9.71
CA ILE A 240 -16.35 -4.97 -10.73
C ILE A 240 -16.89 -4.16 -11.93
N LEU A 241 -16.31 -4.34 -13.11
CA LEU A 241 -16.92 -3.82 -14.35
C LEU A 241 -18.07 -4.75 -14.78
N PRO A 242 -19.25 -4.23 -15.14
CA PRO A 242 -20.38 -5.06 -15.55
C PRO A 242 -20.02 -5.85 -16.83
N SER A 243 -20.45 -7.10 -16.88
CA SER A 243 -20.34 -7.91 -18.10
C SER A 243 -21.11 -7.22 -19.23
N SER A 244 -20.50 -7.12 -20.42
CA SER A 244 -21.14 -6.47 -21.57
C SER A 244 -22.19 -7.39 -22.21
N THR A 245 -23.32 -7.55 -21.53
CA THR A 245 -24.36 -8.56 -21.80
C THR A 245 -25.70 -7.98 -22.28
N SER A 246 -25.69 -6.78 -22.85
CA SER A 246 -26.79 -6.27 -23.70
C SER A 246 -26.28 -5.42 -24.87
N LYS A 247 -27.05 -5.36 -25.97
CA LYS A 247 -26.80 -4.44 -27.08
C LYS A 247 -27.41 -3.07 -26.78
N GLY A 248 -26.75 -2.27 -25.95
CA GLY A 248 -27.15 -0.87 -25.71
C GLY A 248 -26.54 -0.20 -24.49
N GLU A 249 -26.02 -0.96 -23.52
CA GLU A 249 -25.50 -0.38 -22.28
C GLU A 249 -24.21 0.43 -22.45
N THR A 250 -24.15 1.54 -21.72
CA THR A 250 -22.98 2.41 -21.63
C THR A 250 -21.81 1.65 -21.01
N LYS A 251 -20.80 1.33 -21.82
CA LYS A 251 -19.55 0.74 -21.34
C LYS A 251 -18.94 1.62 -20.24
N ILE A 252 -18.91 1.11 -19.01
CA ILE A 252 -18.31 1.79 -17.87
C ILE A 252 -16.78 1.82 -18.07
N TYR A 253 -16.18 2.98 -17.79
CA TYR A 253 -14.74 3.20 -17.82
C TYR A 253 -14.28 3.64 -16.43
N LEU A 254 -13.28 2.96 -15.88
CA LEU A 254 -12.61 3.33 -14.63
C LEU A 254 -11.90 4.68 -14.75
N ALA A 255 -11.45 5.05 -15.96
CA ALA A 255 -10.77 6.31 -16.22
C ALA A 255 -11.30 7.04 -17.47
N GLU A 256 -11.39 8.37 -17.39
CA GLU A 256 -11.85 9.25 -18.49
C GLU A 256 -11.01 10.54 -18.60
N PRO A 257 -10.78 11.08 -19.82
CA PRO A 257 -10.04 12.34 -19.98
C PRO A 257 -10.94 13.56 -19.69
N VAL A 258 -10.47 14.48 -18.84
CA VAL A 258 -11.23 15.67 -18.42
C VAL A 258 -10.81 16.89 -19.23
N LYS A 259 -11.78 17.55 -19.89
CA LYS A 259 -11.57 18.83 -20.56
C LYS A 259 -11.58 19.98 -19.53
N GLU A 260 -10.41 20.44 -19.10
CA GLU A 260 -10.30 21.68 -18.32
C GLU A 260 -10.46 22.94 -19.20
N ARG A 261 -10.87 24.06 -18.59
CA ARG A 261 -10.97 25.37 -19.26
C ARG A 261 -9.62 25.90 -19.80
N ASN A 262 -8.50 25.44 -19.23
CA ASN A 262 -7.16 25.79 -19.69
C ASN A 262 -6.59 24.63 -20.53
N PRO A 263 -6.30 24.81 -21.83
CA PRO A 263 -5.86 23.74 -22.73
C PRO A 263 -4.45 23.20 -22.44
N LEU A 264 -3.68 23.87 -21.57
CA LEU A 264 -2.36 23.41 -21.11
C LEU A 264 -2.45 22.47 -19.89
N ARG A 265 -3.65 22.22 -19.36
CA ARG A 265 -3.87 21.32 -18.20
C ARG A 265 -4.42 19.97 -18.67
N TYR A 266 -3.57 18.95 -18.64
CA TYR A 266 -3.88 17.62 -19.13
C TYR A 266 -4.36 16.71 -17.99
N THR A 267 -5.68 16.70 -17.79
CA THR A 267 -6.34 16.06 -16.65
C THR A 267 -7.09 14.80 -17.07
N PHE A 268 -7.13 13.80 -16.20
CA PHE A 268 -8.02 12.65 -16.28
C PHE A 268 -8.66 12.37 -14.93
N LYS A 269 -9.84 11.76 -14.94
CA LYS A 269 -10.57 11.32 -13.75
C LYS A 269 -10.42 9.81 -13.64
N VAL A 270 -10.31 9.31 -12.41
CA VAL A 270 -10.39 7.89 -12.07
C VAL A 270 -11.54 7.72 -11.09
N THR A 271 -12.37 6.70 -11.32
CA THR A 271 -13.61 6.41 -10.58
C THR A 271 -13.50 5.01 -9.99
N GLY A 272 -13.91 4.84 -8.73
CA GLY A 272 -13.95 3.55 -8.04
C GLY A 272 -14.80 3.66 -6.78
N GLY A 273 -15.76 2.76 -6.63
CA GLY A 273 -16.86 2.84 -5.68
C GLY A 273 -17.60 4.17 -5.78
N ASN A 274 -17.91 4.75 -4.62
CA ASN A 274 -18.45 6.10 -4.50
C ASN A 274 -17.40 7.22 -4.65
N ARG A 275 -16.13 6.89 -4.99
CA ARG A 275 -15.04 7.87 -5.09
C ARG A 275 -14.72 8.22 -6.55
N SER A 276 -14.25 9.46 -6.73
CA SER A 276 -13.81 10.01 -8.00
C SER A 276 -12.68 11.00 -7.74
N ILE A 277 -11.50 10.75 -8.30
CA ILE A 277 -10.34 11.64 -8.15
C ILE A 277 -9.89 12.18 -9.51
N CYS A 278 -9.36 13.41 -9.50
CA CYS A 278 -8.79 14.04 -10.69
C CYS A 278 -7.25 14.03 -10.58
N LEU A 279 -6.61 13.50 -11.63
CA LEU A 279 -5.18 13.34 -11.80
C LEU A 279 -4.70 14.18 -12.98
N ARG A 280 -3.56 14.86 -12.84
CA ARG A 280 -2.94 15.65 -13.92
C ARG A 280 -1.61 15.06 -14.38
N THR A 281 -1.29 15.31 -15.65
CA THR A 281 -0.02 14.90 -16.28
C THR A 281 0.55 16.03 -17.13
N ILE A 282 1.78 15.85 -17.61
CA ILE A 282 2.50 16.83 -18.45
C ILE A 282 2.06 16.87 -19.92
N SER A 283 1.21 15.96 -20.41
CA SER A 283 0.74 16.00 -21.81
C SER A 283 -0.54 15.21 -22.06
N SER A 284 -1.33 15.64 -23.07
CA SER A 284 -2.50 14.90 -23.58
C SER A 284 -2.15 13.46 -23.99
N ALA A 285 -0.93 13.22 -24.48
CA ALA A 285 -0.45 11.87 -24.81
C ALA A 285 -0.25 10.99 -23.56
N LYS A 286 0.29 11.54 -22.46
CA LYS A 286 0.41 10.82 -21.18
C LYS A 286 -0.97 10.61 -20.53
N VAL A 287 -1.91 11.55 -20.65
CA VAL A 287 -3.34 11.35 -20.28
C VAL A 287 -3.91 10.13 -21.02
N LYS A 288 -3.86 10.11 -22.35
CA LYS A 288 -4.41 9.01 -23.16
C LYS A 288 -3.83 7.66 -22.73
N THR A 289 -2.51 7.54 -22.55
CA THR A 289 -1.91 6.26 -22.11
C THR A 289 -2.19 5.89 -20.65
N TRP A 290 -2.49 6.84 -19.76
CA TRP A 290 -2.96 6.50 -18.40
C TRP A 290 -4.41 6.01 -18.44
N VAL A 291 -5.29 6.72 -19.14
CA VAL A 291 -6.70 6.33 -19.34
C VAL A 291 -6.81 4.95 -20.00
N THR A 292 -6.04 4.68 -21.06
CA THR A 292 -5.99 3.36 -21.69
C THR A 292 -5.52 2.29 -20.70
N ALA A 293 -4.38 2.48 -20.02
CA ALA A 293 -3.83 1.47 -19.13
C ALA A 293 -4.75 1.13 -17.94
N ILE A 294 -5.42 2.12 -17.34
CA ILE A 294 -6.35 1.90 -16.22
C ILE A 294 -7.61 1.14 -16.68
N ASN A 295 -8.15 1.49 -17.84
CA ASN A 295 -9.29 0.77 -18.42
C ASN A 295 -8.91 -0.63 -18.94
N GLU A 296 -7.65 -0.85 -19.34
CA GLU A 296 -7.14 -2.19 -19.68
C GLU A 296 -6.89 -3.05 -18.43
N ALA A 297 -6.46 -2.46 -17.31
CA ALA A 297 -6.28 -3.13 -16.02
C ALA A 297 -7.60 -3.71 -15.49
N GLY A 298 -8.64 -2.91 -15.39
CA GLY A 298 -9.96 -3.39 -14.95
C GLY A 298 -10.60 -4.46 -15.84
N LEU A 299 -10.08 -4.67 -17.06
CA LEU A 299 -10.54 -5.70 -18.00
C LEU A 299 -9.64 -6.95 -18.03
N ARG A 300 -8.51 -6.99 -17.30
CA ARG A 300 -7.55 -8.12 -17.33
C ARG A 300 -6.76 -8.29 -16.02
N PRO A 301 -6.67 -9.52 -15.46
CA PRO A 301 -7.20 -10.78 -15.98
C PRO A 301 -8.71 -10.95 -15.72
N THR A 302 -9.36 -11.80 -16.52
CA THR A 302 -10.77 -12.20 -16.35
C THR A 302 -11.05 -12.97 -15.06
N GLU A 303 -10.01 -13.53 -14.45
CA GLU A 303 -10.05 -14.20 -13.14
C GLU A 303 -9.81 -13.23 -11.96
N GLY A 304 -9.50 -11.96 -12.26
CA GLY A 304 -9.28 -10.92 -11.26
C GLY A 304 -10.59 -10.40 -10.63
N TRP A 305 -10.48 -9.78 -9.46
CA TRP A 305 -11.62 -9.30 -8.67
C TRP A 305 -12.41 -8.11 -9.30
N CYS A 306 -11.84 -7.43 -10.30
CA CYS A 306 -12.53 -6.41 -11.10
C CYS A 306 -13.38 -7.01 -12.25
N SER A 307 -13.30 -8.33 -12.47
CA SER A 307 -14.20 -9.05 -13.39
C SER A 307 -15.40 -9.63 -12.63
N PRO A 308 -16.59 -9.72 -13.24
CA PRO A 308 -17.78 -10.24 -12.59
C PRO A 308 -17.74 -11.76 -12.53
N HIS A 309 -17.80 -12.32 -11.32
CA HIS A 309 -17.81 -13.78 -11.09
C HIS A 309 -19.23 -14.32 -11.00
N ARG A 310 -19.37 -15.62 -10.68
CA ARG A 310 -20.66 -16.30 -10.50
C ARG A 310 -21.59 -15.48 -9.59
N PHE A 311 -22.84 -15.30 -10.00
CA PHE A 311 -23.85 -14.46 -9.34
C PHE A 311 -23.52 -12.95 -9.25
N GLY A 312 -22.56 -12.44 -10.02
CA GLY A 312 -22.11 -11.04 -9.93
C GLY A 312 -21.17 -10.76 -8.75
N SER A 313 -20.60 -11.81 -8.15
CA SER A 313 -19.62 -11.71 -7.06
C SER A 313 -18.34 -10.97 -7.49
N PHE A 314 -17.71 -10.26 -6.55
CA PHE A 314 -16.34 -9.74 -6.71
C PHE A 314 -15.27 -10.84 -6.55
N ALA A 315 -15.62 -11.94 -5.86
CA ALA A 315 -14.75 -13.06 -5.58
C ALA A 315 -15.04 -14.23 -6.53
N PRO A 316 -14.01 -14.85 -7.15
CA PRO A 316 -14.14 -16.10 -7.90
C PRO A 316 -14.51 -17.28 -6.98
N VAL A 317 -14.94 -18.39 -7.58
CA VAL A 317 -15.20 -19.64 -6.85
C VAL A 317 -13.86 -20.22 -6.36
N ARG A 318 -13.73 -20.37 -5.05
CA ARG A 318 -12.62 -21.05 -4.36
C ARG A 318 -13.09 -22.39 -3.77
N GLY A 319 -12.17 -23.25 -3.36
CA GLY A 319 -12.50 -24.55 -2.77
C GLY A 319 -11.38 -25.59 -2.91
N LEU A 320 -11.53 -26.70 -2.19
CA LEU A 320 -10.54 -27.78 -2.05
C LEU A 320 -9.85 -28.22 -3.37
N THR A 321 -10.57 -28.27 -4.48
CA THR A 321 -10.04 -28.71 -5.80
C THR A 321 -9.40 -27.60 -6.64
N VAL A 322 -9.40 -26.35 -6.16
CA VAL A 322 -8.91 -25.16 -6.88
C VAL A 322 -7.74 -24.52 -6.14
N ASP A 323 -7.85 -24.39 -4.82
CA ASP A 323 -6.87 -23.70 -3.96
C ASP A 323 -6.84 -24.24 -2.52
N GLU A 324 -7.21 -25.51 -2.35
CA GLU A 324 -7.24 -26.23 -1.07
C GLU A 324 -8.17 -25.62 0.01
N SER A 325 -8.95 -24.57 -0.31
CA SER A 325 -9.84 -23.90 0.64
C SER A 325 -10.87 -24.86 1.27
N GLN A 326 -10.83 -24.94 2.60
CA GLN A 326 -11.75 -25.74 3.42
C GLN A 326 -12.84 -24.86 4.04
N ALA A 327 -13.97 -25.45 4.42
CA ALA A 327 -15.05 -24.76 5.11
C ALA A 327 -15.62 -25.64 6.24
N GLN A 328 -15.68 -25.09 7.45
CA GLN A 328 -16.33 -25.69 8.60
C GLN A 328 -17.58 -24.88 8.94
N TRP A 329 -18.71 -25.54 9.18
CA TRP A 329 -19.91 -24.90 9.71
C TRP A 329 -19.96 -25.03 11.24
N TYR A 330 -20.66 -24.09 11.87
CA TYR A 330 -20.94 -24.11 13.31
C TYR A 330 -22.44 -23.91 13.51
N VAL A 331 -23.01 -24.67 14.44
CA VAL A 331 -24.37 -24.45 14.96
C VAL A 331 -24.22 -23.89 16.36
N ASP A 332 -25.06 -22.90 16.67
CA ASP A 332 -25.10 -22.12 17.91
C ASP A 332 -23.80 -21.39 18.30
N GLY A 333 -23.87 -20.66 19.41
CA GLY A 333 -22.81 -19.75 19.83
C GLY A 333 -21.57 -20.44 20.39
N GLN A 334 -21.74 -21.55 21.13
CA GLN A 334 -20.66 -22.24 21.83
C GLN A 334 -19.49 -22.63 20.92
N ALA A 335 -19.74 -23.48 19.92
CA ALA A 335 -18.68 -24.01 19.07
C ALA A 335 -18.07 -22.92 18.18
N ALA A 336 -18.89 -21.96 17.72
CA ALA A 336 -18.43 -20.83 16.92
C ALA A 336 -17.49 -19.90 17.72
N PHE A 337 -17.86 -19.53 18.95
CA PHE A 337 -17.06 -18.61 19.75
C PHE A 337 -15.80 -19.25 20.32
N GLU A 338 -15.81 -20.56 20.64
CA GLU A 338 -14.60 -21.29 21.02
C GLU A 338 -13.59 -21.39 19.87
N ALA A 339 -14.05 -21.64 18.63
CA ALA A 339 -13.21 -21.64 17.44
C ALA A 339 -12.65 -20.25 17.09
N ILE A 340 -13.47 -19.19 17.21
CA ILE A 340 -13.05 -17.80 17.03
C ILE A 340 -11.99 -17.40 18.08
N ALA A 341 -12.21 -17.73 19.35
CA ALA A 341 -11.26 -17.41 20.42
C ALA A 341 -9.91 -18.11 20.22
N SER A 342 -9.92 -19.40 19.90
CA SER A 342 -8.71 -20.17 19.61
C SER A 342 -7.94 -19.56 18.44
N SER A 343 -8.64 -19.16 17.37
CA SER A 343 -8.03 -18.51 16.21
C SER A 343 -7.47 -17.11 16.52
N ILE A 344 -8.09 -16.35 17.43
CA ILE A 344 -7.54 -15.09 17.94
C ILE A 344 -6.26 -15.36 18.75
N GLN A 345 -6.24 -16.37 19.62
CA GLN A 345 -5.03 -16.76 20.37
C GLN A 345 -3.89 -17.15 19.43
N ASP A 346 -4.19 -17.80 18.30
CA ASP A 346 -3.20 -18.18 17.31
C ASP A 346 -2.73 -17.06 16.35
N ALA A 347 -3.42 -15.91 16.27
CA ALA A 347 -3.04 -14.83 15.37
C ALA A 347 -1.58 -14.36 15.55
N LYS A 348 -0.89 -14.06 14.44
CA LYS A 348 0.54 -13.68 14.43
C LYS A 348 0.82 -12.31 13.77
N SER A 349 -0.11 -11.74 13.01
CA SER A 349 0.08 -10.49 12.29
C SER A 349 -1.10 -9.52 12.39
N GLU A 350 -2.29 -9.88 11.90
CA GLU A 350 -3.43 -8.97 11.80
C GLU A 350 -4.78 -9.67 12.06
N ILE A 351 -5.68 -8.96 12.75
CA ILE A 351 -7.05 -9.37 13.06
C ILE A 351 -8.01 -8.31 12.52
N PHE A 352 -8.98 -8.72 11.70
CA PHE A 352 -10.07 -7.85 11.24
C PHE A 352 -11.39 -8.33 11.81
N ILE A 353 -12.18 -7.42 12.38
CA ILE A 353 -13.51 -7.72 12.94
C ILE A 353 -14.54 -6.77 12.33
N THR A 354 -15.65 -7.32 11.84
CA THR A 354 -16.86 -6.53 11.51
C THR A 354 -18.04 -7.01 12.36
N GLY A 355 -18.93 -6.09 12.73
CA GLY A 355 -20.15 -6.45 13.44
C GLY A 355 -21.22 -5.37 13.42
N TRP A 356 -22.48 -5.81 13.44
CA TRP A 356 -23.62 -4.91 13.66
C TRP A 356 -23.66 -4.45 15.12
N TRP A 357 -23.28 -5.33 16.04
CA TRP A 357 -23.08 -5.04 17.45
C TRP A 357 -21.86 -5.83 17.98
N LEU A 358 -21.09 -5.25 18.90
CA LEU A 358 -19.94 -5.89 19.53
C LEU A 358 -19.90 -5.51 21.01
N CYS A 359 -19.78 -6.49 21.91
CA CYS A 359 -19.58 -6.30 23.34
C CYS A 359 -18.17 -6.78 23.72
N PRO A 360 -17.21 -5.87 24.00
CA PRO A 360 -15.84 -6.27 24.33
C PRO A 360 -15.76 -7.17 25.58
N GLU A 361 -16.72 -7.04 26.49
CA GLU A 361 -16.81 -7.84 27.71
C GLU A 361 -17.51 -9.21 27.52
N LEU A 362 -17.73 -9.67 26.27
CA LEU A 362 -18.25 -11.01 25.98
C LEU A 362 -17.21 -12.10 26.32
N TYR A 363 -17.61 -13.11 27.09
CA TYR A 363 -16.80 -14.32 27.29
C TYR A 363 -17.01 -15.29 26.11
N MET A 364 -15.93 -15.64 25.41
CA MET A 364 -15.99 -16.51 24.22
C MET A 364 -16.10 -17.99 24.57
N ARG A 365 -15.75 -18.38 25.81
CA ARG A 365 -15.81 -19.74 26.35
C ARG A 365 -16.50 -19.73 27.71
N ARG A 366 -17.28 -20.78 28.03
CA ARG A 366 -18.02 -20.93 29.30
C ARG A 366 -17.72 -22.29 29.96
N PRO A 367 -17.90 -22.48 31.28
CA PRO A 367 -18.29 -21.49 32.30
C PRO A 367 -17.38 -20.27 32.37
N PHE A 368 -17.94 -19.07 32.57
CA PHE A 368 -17.14 -17.83 32.46
C PHE A 368 -16.09 -17.70 33.58
N ASP A 369 -16.41 -18.12 34.80
CA ASP A 369 -15.47 -18.12 35.94
C ASP A 369 -14.29 -19.08 35.76
N SER A 370 -14.46 -20.16 34.98
CA SER A 370 -13.39 -21.10 34.64
C SER A 370 -12.47 -20.59 33.53
N PHE A 371 -12.92 -19.62 32.72
CA PHE A 371 -12.22 -19.12 31.54
C PHE A 371 -12.15 -17.58 31.48
N PRO A 372 -11.71 -16.88 32.55
CA PRO A 372 -11.75 -15.42 32.62
C PRO A 372 -10.87 -14.72 31.56
N THR A 373 -9.82 -15.39 31.09
CA THR A 373 -8.94 -14.92 30.00
C THR A 373 -9.59 -15.00 28.62
N PHE A 374 -10.63 -15.82 28.44
CA PHE A 374 -11.36 -15.95 27.17
C PHE A 374 -12.42 -14.85 26.96
N ARG A 375 -12.34 -13.74 27.70
CA ARG A 375 -13.12 -12.53 27.40
C ARG A 375 -12.53 -11.80 26.19
N LEU A 376 -13.39 -11.33 25.29
CA LEU A 376 -12.97 -10.80 23.99
C LEU A 376 -11.97 -9.63 24.12
N ASP A 377 -12.21 -8.69 25.02
CA ASP A 377 -11.27 -7.60 25.31
C ASP A 377 -9.91 -8.10 25.81
N SER A 378 -9.88 -9.08 26.72
CA SER A 378 -8.65 -9.71 27.23
C SER A 378 -7.86 -10.45 26.16
N LEU A 379 -8.55 -11.21 25.29
CA LEU A 379 -7.93 -11.89 24.14
C LEU A 379 -7.30 -10.88 23.19
N LEU A 380 -8.03 -9.83 22.79
CA LEU A 380 -7.50 -8.79 21.91
C LEU A 380 -6.36 -8.00 22.57
N GLU A 381 -6.38 -7.81 23.89
CA GLU A 381 -5.30 -7.17 24.66
C GLU A 381 -4.01 -8.00 24.63
N GLU A 382 -4.11 -9.32 24.83
CA GLU A 382 -2.96 -10.23 24.78
C GLU A 382 -2.30 -10.21 23.39
N LYS A 383 -3.10 -10.29 22.32
CA LYS A 383 -2.61 -10.27 20.94
C LYS A 383 -2.02 -8.93 20.54
N ALA A 384 -2.66 -7.82 20.92
CA ALA A 384 -2.16 -6.49 20.62
C ALA A 384 -0.79 -6.20 21.28
N LYS A 385 -0.57 -6.72 22.50
CA LYS A 385 0.74 -6.67 23.19
C LYS A 385 1.79 -7.56 22.53
N GLN A 386 1.39 -8.64 21.87
CA GLN A 386 2.25 -9.48 21.02
C GLN A 386 2.54 -8.85 19.64
N GLY A 387 2.11 -7.60 19.40
CA GLY A 387 2.39 -6.83 18.18
C GLY A 387 1.32 -6.94 17.08
N VAL A 388 0.32 -7.81 17.25
CA VAL A 388 -0.77 -8.03 16.27
C VAL A 388 -1.57 -6.75 16.08
N GLN A 389 -1.76 -6.33 14.82
CA GLN A 389 -2.64 -5.19 14.49
C GLN A 389 -4.10 -5.65 14.51
N ILE A 390 -5.00 -4.86 15.11
CA ILE A 390 -6.40 -5.23 15.31
C ILE A 390 -7.30 -4.12 14.77
N TYR A 391 -8.05 -4.40 13.71
CA TYR A 391 -8.90 -3.44 13.01
C TYR A 391 -10.37 -3.83 13.17
N VAL A 392 -11.18 -2.94 13.74
CA VAL A 392 -12.60 -3.20 13.99
C VAL A 392 -13.47 -2.19 13.24
N LEU A 393 -14.40 -2.69 12.42
CA LEU A 393 -15.45 -1.91 11.79
C LEU A 393 -16.79 -2.20 12.46
N LEU A 394 -17.35 -1.20 13.14
CA LEU A 394 -18.67 -1.29 13.75
C LEU A 394 -19.70 -0.50 12.96
N TYR A 395 -20.93 -1.01 12.92
CA TYR A 395 -22.07 -0.18 12.56
C TYR A 395 -22.20 1.00 13.52
N LYS A 396 -22.29 2.23 12.98
CA LYS A 396 -22.71 3.42 13.73
C LYS A 396 -24.23 3.47 13.70
N GLU A 397 -24.85 3.40 14.87
CA GLU A 397 -26.30 3.36 15.03
C GLU A 397 -26.95 4.74 15.13
N VAL A 398 -28.21 4.79 14.67
CA VAL A 398 -29.15 5.86 15.02
C VAL A 398 -29.57 5.67 16.48
N SER A 399 -28.83 6.30 17.40
CA SER A 399 -28.86 6.01 18.84
C SER A 399 -30.19 6.27 19.57
N ILE A 400 -31.14 6.98 18.94
CA ILE A 400 -32.51 7.14 19.48
C ILE A 400 -33.40 5.91 19.18
N ALA A 401 -33.04 5.11 18.17
CA ALA A 401 -33.79 3.93 17.74
C ALA A 401 -33.14 2.61 18.19
N LEU A 402 -31.81 2.57 18.38
CA LEU A 402 -31.06 1.34 18.68
C LEU A 402 -30.17 1.50 19.92
N LYS A 403 -30.23 0.50 20.81
CA LYS A 403 -29.54 0.50 22.11
C LYS A 403 -28.16 -0.20 22.11
N ILE A 404 -27.60 -0.47 20.92
CA ILE A 404 -26.33 -1.22 20.78
C ILE A 404 -25.10 -0.47 21.32
N ASN A 405 -25.15 0.87 21.35
CA ASN A 405 -24.12 1.74 21.92
C ASN A 405 -22.70 1.48 21.36
N SER A 406 -22.54 1.54 20.02
CA SER A 406 -21.23 1.30 19.38
C SER A 406 -20.15 2.30 19.83
N LEU A 407 -20.55 3.47 20.32
CA LEU A 407 -19.65 4.47 20.93
C LEU A 407 -19.00 3.96 22.23
N TYR A 408 -19.73 3.19 23.05
CA TYR A 408 -19.15 2.53 24.22
C TYR A 408 -18.11 1.49 23.78
N SER A 409 -18.48 0.59 22.86
CA SER A 409 -17.59 -0.48 22.40
C SER A 409 -16.31 0.08 21.75
N MET A 410 -16.43 1.12 20.91
CA MET A 410 -15.30 1.87 20.37
C MET A 410 -14.40 2.46 21.47
N ARG A 411 -14.98 3.14 22.47
CA ARG A 411 -14.23 3.73 23.59
C ARG A 411 -13.58 2.69 24.51
N ARG A 412 -14.13 1.48 24.61
CA ARG A 412 -13.57 0.36 25.39
C ARG A 412 -12.42 -0.31 24.64
N LEU A 413 -12.59 -0.56 23.34
CA LEU A 413 -11.59 -1.18 22.45
C LEU A 413 -10.37 -0.28 22.24
N LEU A 414 -10.56 1.02 21.97
CA LEU A 414 -9.44 1.97 21.80
C LEU A 414 -8.62 2.20 23.09
N LYS A 415 -9.06 1.68 24.23
CA LYS A 415 -8.32 1.69 25.51
C LYS A 415 -7.53 0.40 25.77
N ILE A 416 -7.57 -0.57 24.85
CA ILE A 416 -6.86 -1.85 25.00
C ILE A 416 -5.38 -1.69 24.65
N HIS A 417 -5.07 -1.18 23.45
CA HIS A 417 -3.69 -1.00 22.96
C HIS A 417 -3.68 -0.04 21.77
N GLU A 418 -2.53 0.59 21.46
CA GLU A 418 -2.35 1.41 20.25
C GLU A 418 -2.51 0.63 18.92
N ASN A 419 -2.34 -0.70 18.99
CA ASN A 419 -2.54 -1.61 17.86
C ASN A 419 -4.04 -1.90 17.60
N VAL A 420 -4.94 -1.51 18.50
CA VAL A 420 -6.40 -1.66 18.34
C VAL A 420 -6.97 -0.38 17.73
N ARG A 421 -7.45 -0.46 16.48
CA ARG A 421 -8.03 0.66 15.73
C ARG A 421 -9.49 0.37 15.41
N VAL A 422 -10.36 1.33 15.69
CA VAL A 422 -11.82 1.15 15.54
C VAL A 422 -12.42 2.26 14.68
N LEU A 423 -13.11 1.85 13.61
CA LEU A 423 -13.93 2.73 12.77
C LEU A 423 -15.43 2.46 13.05
N ARG A 424 -16.25 3.51 12.97
CA ARG A 424 -17.70 3.41 13.02
C ARG A 424 -18.34 4.11 11.83
N TYR A 425 -19.24 3.44 11.12
CA TYR A 425 -19.84 3.93 9.88
C TYR A 425 -21.28 3.37 9.73
N PRO A 426 -22.26 4.07 9.11
CA PRO A 426 -22.18 5.34 8.39
C PRO A 426 -22.22 6.60 9.26
N GLU A 427 -21.60 7.67 8.81
CA GLU A 427 -21.87 9.00 9.36
C GLU A 427 -23.20 9.51 8.81
N HIS A 428 -24.30 9.31 9.55
CA HIS A 428 -25.67 9.48 9.05
C HIS A 428 -25.94 10.84 8.41
N PHE A 429 -25.48 11.94 9.02
CA PHE A 429 -25.72 13.29 8.49
C PHE A 429 -25.00 13.55 7.16
N ALA A 430 -23.75 13.10 7.04
CA ALA A 430 -22.93 13.30 5.84
C ALA A 430 -23.32 12.35 4.70
N SER A 431 -23.61 11.09 5.03
CA SER A 431 -23.98 10.04 4.06
C SER A 431 -25.46 10.05 3.67
N ARG A 432 -26.33 10.64 4.50
CA ARG A 432 -27.80 10.54 4.46
C ARG A 432 -28.34 9.10 4.58
N VAL A 433 -27.53 8.17 5.07
CA VAL A 433 -27.91 6.77 5.31
C VAL A 433 -28.46 6.61 6.73
N TYR A 434 -29.78 6.45 6.84
CA TYR A 434 -30.49 6.31 8.13
C TYR A 434 -31.16 4.94 8.35
N LEU A 435 -31.52 4.23 7.28
CA LEU A 435 -32.29 2.97 7.33
C LEU A 435 -31.45 1.71 7.01
N TRP A 436 -30.23 1.88 6.53
CA TRP A 436 -29.31 0.78 6.20
C TRP A 436 -28.20 0.68 7.26
N SER A 437 -27.67 -0.52 7.45
CA SER A 437 -26.63 -0.81 8.44
C SER A 437 -25.55 -1.72 7.87
N HIS A 438 -24.35 -1.64 8.44
CA HIS A 438 -23.35 -2.70 8.31
C HIS A 438 -23.82 -3.87 9.16
N HIS A 439 -24.13 -4.99 8.51
CA HIS A 439 -24.76 -6.15 9.14
C HIS A 439 -23.90 -7.42 9.06
N GLU A 440 -22.84 -7.37 8.24
CA GLU A 440 -21.82 -8.40 8.11
C GLU A 440 -21.10 -8.65 9.44
N LYS A 441 -21.11 -9.91 9.89
CA LYS A 441 -20.32 -10.39 11.02
C LYS A 441 -19.16 -11.19 10.48
N LEU A 442 -17.95 -10.66 10.63
CA LEU A 442 -16.72 -11.25 10.11
C LEU A 442 -15.64 -11.23 11.18
N VAL A 443 -14.86 -12.30 11.28
CA VAL A 443 -13.56 -12.30 11.98
C VAL A 443 -12.53 -12.93 11.05
N ILE A 444 -11.53 -12.15 10.63
CA ILE A 444 -10.47 -12.59 9.72
C ILE A 444 -9.14 -12.55 10.47
N ILE A 445 -8.41 -13.66 10.43
CA ILE A 445 -7.10 -13.83 11.09
C ILE A 445 -6.02 -14.07 10.03
N ASP A 446 -4.97 -13.24 10.05
CA ASP A 446 -3.75 -13.36 9.24
C ASP A 446 -3.98 -13.60 7.73
N TYR A 447 -5.10 -13.09 7.21
CA TYR A 447 -5.61 -13.32 5.84
C TYR A 447 -5.84 -14.80 5.46
N LYS A 448 -5.88 -15.73 6.44
CA LYS A 448 -5.94 -17.18 6.22
C LYS A 448 -7.23 -17.83 6.74
N VAL A 449 -7.71 -17.40 7.90
CA VAL A 449 -8.94 -17.92 8.51
C VAL A 449 -9.99 -16.82 8.49
N CYS A 450 -11.22 -17.13 8.06
CA CYS A 450 -12.35 -16.21 8.02
C CYS A 450 -13.60 -16.88 8.60
N PHE A 451 -14.10 -16.34 9.70
CA PHE A 451 -15.41 -16.68 10.24
C PHE A 451 -16.45 -15.70 9.68
N LEU A 452 -17.56 -16.22 9.18
CA LEU A 452 -18.68 -15.44 8.67
C LEU A 452 -20.02 -16.13 9.00
N GLY A 453 -21.06 -15.36 9.31
CA GLY A 453 -22.36 -15.94 9.65
C GLY A 453 -23.35 -14.96 10.28
N GLY A 454 -24.29 -15.49 11.07
CA GLY A 454 -25.32 -14.71 11.77
C GLY A 454 -24.93 -14.20 13.17
N LEU A 455 -23.85 -14.72 13.76
CA LEU A 455 -23.44 -14.42 15.13
C LEU A 455 -22.61 -13.13 15.19
N ASP A 456 -23.16 -12.08 15.80
CA ASP A 456 -22.40 -10.92 16.27
C ASP A 456 -21.58 -11.28 17.52
N LEU A 457 -20.40 -10.67 17.69
CA LEU A 457 -19.57 -10.79 18.90
C LEU A 457 -20.15 -9.95 20.07
N CYS A 458 -21.38 -10.22 20.47
CA CYS A 458 -22.09 -9.46 21.50
C CYS A 458 -23.04 -10.32 22.33
N PHE A 459 -23.65 -9.71 23.35
CA PHE A 459 -24.47 -10.41 24.32
C PHE A 459 -25.73 -11.09 23.73
N GLY A 460 -26.14 -12.19 24.35
CA GLY A 460 -27.30 -13.00 23.95
C GLY A 460 -27.09 -13.81 22.67
N ARG A 461 -25.83 -14.07 22.28
CA ARG A 461 -25.46 -14.94 21.13
C ARG A 461 -24.73 -16.22 21.54
N TYR A 462 -24.19 -16.30 22.75
CA TYR A 462 -23.69 -17.57 23.27
C TYR A 462 -24.91 -18.45 23.56
N ASP A 463 -24.94 -19.66 23.03
CA ASP A 463 -25.95 -20.67 23.34
C ASP A 463 -25.38 -22.06 23.03
N THR A 464 -26.04 -23.09 23.55
CA THR A 464 -25.72 -24.51 23.29
C THR A 464 -26.96 -25.22 22.70
N PRO A 465 -26.82 -26.41 22.10
CA PRO A 465 -27.95 -27.11 21.46
C PRO A 465 -29.10 -27.49 22.42
N GLU A 466 -28.91 -27.38 23.74
CA GLU A 466 -29.93 -27.56 24.75
C GLU A 466 -30.86 -26.33 24.91
N HIS A 467 -30.47 -25.15 24.39
CA HIS A 467 -31.22 -23.89 24.41
C HIS A 467 -31.84 -23.56 25.79
N GLN A 468 -31.01 -23.59 26.85
CA GLN A 468 -31.51 -23.53 28.23
C GLN A 468 -32.14 -22.17 28.56
N VAL A 469 -33.36 -22.20 29.12
CA VAL A 469 -34.18 -21.00 29.40
C VAL A 469 -33.85 -20.35 30.76
N GLY A 470 -32.83 -20.84 31.47
CA GLY A 470 -32.46 -20.35 32.81
C GLY A 470 -31.07 -20.82 33.25
N ASP A 471 -30.41 -19.99 34.05
CA ASP A 471 -29.01 -20.16 34.49
C ASP A 471 -28.91 -19.69 35.96
N CYS A 472 -29.19 -20.62 36.88
CA CYS A 472 -29.31 -20.34 38.31
C CYS A 472 -28.65 -21.47 39.14
N PRO A 473 -27.51 -21.23 39.83
CA PRO A 473 -26.73 -19.98 39.81
C PRO A 473 -26.22 -19.64 38.41
N SER A 474 -25.89 -18.37 38.15
CA SER A 474 -25.40 -17.98 36.83
C SER A 474 -23.97 -18.48 36.61
N VAL A 475 -23.80 -19.34 35.61
CA VAL A 475 -22.57 -20.05 35.26
C VAL A 475 -22.31 -19.95 33.75
N ILE A 476 -23.38 -19.86 32.95
CA ILE A 476 -23.32 -19.76 31.50
C ILE A 476 -23.44 -18.31 31.02
N TRP A 477 -24.38 -17.49 31.51
CA TRP A 477 -24.69 -16.16 30.96
C TRP A 477 -24.61 -15.02 32.01
N PRO A 478 -23.44 -14.39 32.22
CA PRO A 478 -23.25 -13.41 33.27
C PRO A 478 -23.94 -12.07 32.96
N GLY A 479 -24.82 -11.64 33.85
CA GLY A 479 -25.37 -10.27 33.89
C GLY A 479 -26.15 -9.88 32.63
N LYS A 480 -25.54 -9.05 31.77
CA LYS A 480 -26.18 -8.58 30.51
C LYS A 480 -26.26 -9.65 29.42
N ASP A 481 -25.52 -10.75 29.57
CA ASP A 481 -25.54 -11.85 28.62
C ASP A 481 -26.75 -12.76 28.79
N TYR A 482 -27.37 -12.74 29.99
CA TYR A 482 -28.69 -13.34 30.21
C TYR A 482 -29.74 -12.48 29.53
N TYR A 483 -30.13 -12.86 28.32
CA TYR A 483 -30.75 -11.94 27.36
C TYR A 483 -32.10 -12.43 26.84
N ASN A 484 -33.18 -11.78 27.28
CA ASN A 484 -34.50 -11.89 26.66
C ASN A 484 -34.96 -10.51 26.16
N PRO A 485 -35.08 -10.30 24.83
CA PRO A 485 -35.50 -9.02 24.24
C PRO A 485 -37.00 -8.93 23.91
N ARG A 486 -37.82 -9.91 24.32
CA ARG A 486 -39.26 -9.99 24.02
C ARG A 486 -40.14 -9.51 25.17
#